data_AF-T1BBE4-F1
#
_entry.id   AF-T1BBE4-F1
#
_cell.length_a   1.000
_cell.length_b   1.000
_cell.length_c   1.000
_cell.angle_alpha   90.00
_cell.angle_beta   90.00
_cell.angle_gamma   90.00
#
_symmetry.space_group_name_H-M   'P 1'
#
loop_
_entity.id
_entity.type
_entity.pdbx_description
1 polymer ?
#
loop_
_entity_poly.entity_id
_entity_poly.type
_entity_poly.pdbx_seq_one_letter_code
_entity_poly.pdbx_strand_id
1 'polypeptide(L)'
;QNMVAVGDITAKQAKAAYAEPLHLQNNAVSQGYPDPWFLDYVITSLRGRISLQEIMNGGLRIYTTLDPRVQTIAQNAVTGIMQQNFPSTAAIPEPQAAAVVMDPHNGYVLAIVGGRTHPVALPMDRAVEPYQTGSAIKPLAEYPVAIQSGKFTSATVLDDGPWYRLPSGKFWPKNDTNLYYGRITLRHSLAISDNNNSVHLLDLVGVNAGFNMATQKFGLPLVGSGPANDRNLAMGIGGLT
;
A
#
# COMPACT_ATOMS: atom_id res chain seq x y z
N GLN A 1 49.43 -14.46 9.68
CA GLN A 1 50.05 -15.78 9.95
C GLN A 1 50.03 -16.66 8.70
N ASN A 2 48.88 -16.86 8.04
CA ASN A 2 48.81 -17.66 6.80
C ASN A 2 49.71 -17.14 5.66
N MET A 3 49.81 -15.82 5.45
CA MET A 3 50.71 -15.22 4.45
C MET A 3 52.21 -15.51 4.70
N VAL A 4 52.62 -15.76 5.95
CA VAL A 4 54.00 -16.17 6.26
C VAL A 4 54.21 -17.64 5.90
N ALA A 5 53.21 -18.48 6.16
CA ALA A 5 53.27 -19.91 5.90
C ALA A 5 53.34 -20.23 4.39
N VAL A 6 52.71 -19.41 3.55
CA VAL A 6 52.76 -19.54 2.08
C VAL A 6 53.89 -18.74 1.43
N GLY A 7 54.67 -17.99 2.21
CA GLY A 7 55.84 -17.26 1.72
C GLY A 7 55.56 -15.89 1.09
N ASP A 8 54.31 -15.41 1.09
CA ASP A 8 53.94 -14.09 0.55
C ASP A 8 54.56 -12.93 1.33
N ILE A 9 54.79 -13.11 2.64
CA ILE A 9 55.48 -12.14 3.49
C ILE A 9 56.45 -12.83 4.45
N THR A 10 57.50 -12.13 4.83
CA THR A 10 58.42 -12.58 5.89
C THR A 10 57.80 -12.45 7.28
N ALA A 11 58.31 -13.23 8.24
CA ALA A 11 57.91 -13.11 9.65
C ALA A 11 58.13 -11.69 10.22
N LYS A 12 59.15 -10.97 9.73
CA LYS A 12 59.43 -9.58 10.12
C LYS A 12 58.36 -8.63 9.60
N GLN A 13 57.95 -8.77 8.33
CA GLN A 13 56.85 -7.99 7.75
C GLN A 13 55.52 -8.27 8.47
N ALA A 14 55.23 -9.53 8.80
CA ALA A 14 54.03 -9.88 9.55
C ALA A 14 53.99 -9.23 10.95
N LYS A 15 55.13 -9.20 11.65
CA LYS A 15 55.24 -8.57 12.98
C LYS A 15 55.09 -7.05 12.89
N ALA A 16 55.66 -6.42 11.86
CA ALA A 16 55.50 -4.98 11.62
C ALA A 16 54.03 -4.62 11.33
N ALA A 17 53.38 -5.33 10.40
CA ALA A 17 51.98 -5.12 10.05
C ALA A 17 51.02 -5.35 11.24
N TYR A 18 51.31 -6.31 12.12
CA TYR A 18 50.50 -6.56 13.32
C TYR A 18 50.62 -5.43 14.36
N ALA A 19 51.73 -4.71 14.37
CA ALA A 19 51.97 -3.60 15.29
C ALA A 19 51.42 -2.26 14.78
N GLU A 20 51.01 -2.18 13.52
CA GLU A 20 50.42 -0.98 12.94
C GLU A 20 48.97 -0.79 13.42
N PRO A 21 48.61 0.42 13.91
CA PRO A 21 47.23 0.73 14.24
C PRO A 21 46.33 0.64 13.00
N LEU A 22 45.16 0.01 13.14
CA LEU A 22 44.17 -0.04 12.09
C LEU A 22 43.58 1.34 11.83
N HIS A 23 44.01 1.98 10.76
CA HIS A 23 43.35 3.16 10.20
C HIS A 23 42.19 2.71 9.31
N LEU A 24 41.07 2.35 9.94
CA LEU A 24 39.85 2.03 9.21
C LEU A 24 39.41 3.29 8.48
N GLN A 25 39.57 3.29 7.15
CA GLN A 25 38.79 4.16 6.29
C GLN A 25 37.34 3.72 6.50
N ASN A 26 36.61 4.49 7.31
CA ASN A 26 35.18 4.32 7.47
C ASN A 26 34.49 4.87 6.21
N ASN A 27 34.88 4.34 5.05
CA ASN A 27 33.96 4.11 3.96
C ASN A 27 33.02 3.03 4.48
N ALA A 28 32.19 3.39 5.47
CA ALA A 28 30.97 2.67 5.66
C ALA A 28 30.36 2.66 4.26
N VAL A 29 30.33 1.47 3.66
CA VAL A 29 29.34 1.20 2.63
C VAL A 29 28.01 1.27 3.39
N SER A 30 27.60 2.48 3.82
CA SER A 30 26.30 2.76 4.40
C SER A 30 25.23 2.78 3.30
N GLN A 31 25.52 2.12 2.18
CA GLN A 31 24.84 2.17 0.89
C GLN A 31 24.71 0.75 0.31
N GLY A 32 24.77 -0.29 1.15
CA GLY A 32 24.44 -1.65 0.71
C GLY A 32 22.93 -1.85 0.47
N TYR A 33 22.11 -0.89 0.90
CA TYR A 33 20.64 -0.98 0.86
C TYR A 33 19.98 0.39 0.62
N PRO A 34 20.32 1.11 -0.48
CA PRO A 34 19.68 2.38 -0.81
C PRO A 34 18.19 2.15 -1.11
N ASP A 35 17.37 3.15 -0.76
CA ASP A 35 15.92 3.13 -1.03
C ASP A 35 15.26 1.81 -0.59
N PRO A 36 15.38 1.47 0.71
CA PRO A 36 15.32 0.10 1.18
C PRO A 36 13.96 -0.57 0.95
N TRP A 37 12.86 0.19 1.04
CA TRP A 37 11.52 -0.28 0.70
C TRP A 37 11.37 -0.66 -0.78
N PHE A 38 11.90 0.17 -1.68
CA PHE A 38 11.84 -0.12 -3.12
C PHE A 38 12.73 -1.31 -3.46
N LEU A 39 13.91 -1.41 -2.83
CA LEU A 39 14.81 -2.54 -3.01
C LEU A 39 14.17 -3.86 -2.54
N ASP A 40 13.49 -3.85 -1.39
CA ASP A 40 12.72 -4.99 -0.89
C ASP A 40 11.62 -5.42 -1.88
N TYR A 41 10.91 -4.45 -2.45
CA TYR A 41 9.90 -4.71 -3.48
C TYR A 41 10.52 -5.35 -4.74
N VAL A 42 11.67 -4.85 -5.21
CA VAL A 42 12.39 -5.44 -6.35
C VAL A 42 12.83 -6.86 -6.05
N ILE A 43 13.45 -7.10 -4.89
CA ILE A 43 13.87 -8.44 -4.47
C ILE A 43 12.66 -9.37 -4.43
N THR A 44 11.56 -8.93 -3.81
CA THR A 44 10.35 -9.74 -3.63
C THR A 44 9.65 -10.03 -4.95
N SER A 45 9.58 -9.07 -5.87
CA SER A 45 8.97 -9.25 -7.20
C SER A 45 9.76 -10.18 -8.12
N LEU A 46 11.07 -10.35 -7.89
CA LEU A 46 11.92 -11.29 -8.62
C LEU A 46 11.92 -12.71 -8.02
N ARG A 47 11.46 -12.87 -6.76
CA ARG A 47 11.34 -14.19 -6.15
C ARG A 47 10.41 -15.08 -6.96
N GLY A 48 10.78 -16.35 -7.07
CA GLY A 48 10.09 -17.35 -7.89
C GLY A 48 10.54 -17.36 -9.37
N ARG A 49 11.25 -16.32 -9.84
CA ARG A 49 11.89 -16.30 -11.16
C ARG A 49 13.40 -16.43 -11.07
N ILE A 50 14.01 -15.78 -10.08
CA ILE A 50 15.44 -15.78 -9.81
C ILE A 50 15.65 -16.11 -8.32
N SER A 51 16.66 -16.94 -8.02
CA SER A 51 16.96 -17.29 -6.62
C SER A 51 17.54 -16.08 -5.87
N LEU A 52 17.31 -15.98 -4.55
CA LEU A 52 17.90 -14.90 -3.75
C LEU A 52 19.44 -14.89 -3.83
N GLN A 53 20.07 -16.06 -3.88
CA GLN A 53 21.51 -16.18 -4.04
C GLN A 53 22.00 -15.57 -5.35
N GLU A 54 21.27 -15.76 -6.44
CA GLU A 54 21.60 -15.21 -7.75
C GLU A 54 21.29 -13.70 -7.84
N ILE A 55 20.22 -13.23 -7.20
CA ILE A 55 19.94 -11.79 -7.06
C ILE A 55 21.10 -11.09 -6.33
N MET A 56 21.56 -11.66 -5.22
CA MET A 56 22.56 -11.04 -4.36
C MET A 56 23.99 -11.22 -4.87
N ASN A 57 24.32 -12.38 -5.46
CA ASN A 57 25.70 -12.78 -5.79
C ASN A 57 25.92 -13.16 -7.25
N GLY A 58 24.91 -13.09 -8.12
CA GLY A 58 24.99 -13.47 -9.53
C GLY A 58 25.56 -12.40 -10.45
N GLY A 59 25.90 -11.22 -9.95
CA GLY A 59 26.43 -10.12 -10.77
C GLY A 59 25.41 -9.48 -11.71
N LEU A 60 24.11 -9.63 -11.40
CA LEU A 60 23.02 -9.08 -12.21
C LEU A 60 23.03 -7.55 -12.22
N ARG A 61 22.55 -6.97 -13.33
CA ARG A 61 22.20 -5.55 -13.43
C ARG A 61 20.70 -5.42 -13.59
N ILE A 62 20.03 -4.90 -12.57
CA ILE A 62 18.59 -4.71 -12.54
C ILE A 62 18.30 -3.23 -12.76
N TYR A 63 17.55 -2.93 -13.82
CA TYR A 63 17.09 -1.58 -14.14
C TYR A 63 15.64 -1.44 -13.70
N THR A 64 15.33 -0.40 -12.93
CA THR A 64 14.01 -0.21 -12.29
C THR A 64 13.41 1.14 -12.66
N THR A 65 12.18 1.37 -12.22
CA THR A 65 11.43 2.62 -12.42
C THR A 65 11.59 3.62 -11.28
N LEU A 66 12.39 3.29 -10.26
CA LEU A 66 12.66 4.13 -9.11
C LEU A 66 13.14 5.52 -9.55
N ASP A 67 12.48 6.58 -9.06
CA ASP A 67 13.05 7.93 -9.05
C ASP A 67 13.51 8.23 -7.60
N PRO A 68 14.83 8.23 -7.32
CA PRO A 68 15.35 8.46 -5.96
C PRO A 68 14.90 9.78 -5.33
N ARG A 69 14.59 10.80 -6.15
CA ARG A 69 14.08 12.08 -5.65
C ARG A 69 12.65 11.93 -5.16
N VAL A 70 11.80 11.26 -5.95
CA VAL A 70 10.40 10.97 -5.57
C VAL A 70 10.37 10.08 -4.33
N GLN A 71 11.25 9.07 -4.27
CA GLN A 71 11.41 8.19 -3.11
C GLN A 71 11.76 8.97 -1.83
N THR A 72 12.74 9.87 -1.92
CA THR A 72 13.12 10.74 -0.79
C THR A 72 11.97 11.62 -0.33
N ILE A 73 11.24 12.25 -1.26
CA ILE A 73 10.08 13.09 -0.97
C ILE A 73 8.98 12.28 -0.27
N ALA A 74 8.65 11.10 -0.81
CA ALA A 74 7.62 10.23 -0.26
C ALA A 74 7.97 9.76 1.16
N GLN A 75 9.21 9.31 1.38
CA GLN A 75 9.66 8.88 2.71
C GLN A 75 9.60 10.02 3.72
N ASN A 76 10.08 11.22 3.35
CA ASN A 76 10.04 12.38 4.23
C ASN A 76 8.60 12.81 4.55
N ALA A 77 7.69 12.76 3.57
CA ALA A 77 6.28 13.07 3.77
C ALA A 77 5.63 12.09 4.76
N VAL A 78 5.82 10.77 4.56
CA VAL A 78 5.29 9.74 5.46
C VAL A 78 5.86 9.92 6.86
N THR A 79 7.19 9.99 7.01
CA THR A 79 7.83 10.11 8.32
C THR A 79 7.42 11.41 9.02
N GLY A 80 7.38 12.53 8.30
CA GLY A 80 7.01 13.85 8.82
C GLY A 80 5.56 13.92 9.30
N ILE A 81 4.59 13.51 8.46
CA ILE A 81 3.16 13.48 8.82
C ILE A 81 2.94 12.57 10.03
N MET A 82 3.56 11.39 10.02
CA MET A 82 3.39 10.42 11.09
C MET A 82 4.03 10.90 12.41
N GLN A 83 5.16 11.62 12.36
CA GLN A 83 5.77 12.20 13.54
C GLN A 83 4.94 13.35 14.11
N GLN A 84 4.37 14.19 13.25
CA GLN A 84 3.62 15.38 13.66
C GLN A 84 2.22 15.05 14.16
N ASN A 85 1.50 14.18 13.46
CA ASN A 85 0.05 13.99 13.66
C ASN A 85 -0.30 12.66 14.34
N PHE A 86 0.61 11.69 14.35
CA PHE A 86 0.37 10.34 14.86
C PHE A 86 1.47 9.90 15.82
N PRO A 87 1.64 10.62 16.96
CA PRO A 87 2.60 10.24 17.98
C PRO A 87 2.24 8.88 18.59
N SER A 88 3.25 8.18 19.10
CA SER A 88 3.04 6.93 19.84
C SER A 88 2.21 7.20 21.09
N THR A 89 1.22 6.36 21.35
CA THR A 89 0.39 6.40 22.57
C THR A 89 0.40 5.04 23.25
N ALA A 90 -0.03 4.96 24.52
CA ALA A 90 -0.15 3.67 25.20
C ALA A 90 -1.16 2.73 24.52
N ALA A 91 -2.22 3.29 23.90
CA ALA A 91 -3.25 2.52 23.21
C ALA A 91 -2.82 2.10 21.80
N ILE A 92 -2.06 2.95 21.11
CA ILE A 92 -1.54 2.71 19.76
C ILE A 92 -0.04 3.02 19.78
N PRO A 93 0.79 2.03 20.16
CA PRO A 93 2.23 2.16 20.05
C PRO A 93 2.61 2.28 18.57
N GLU A 94 3.39 3.33 18.25
CA GLU A 94 3.99 3.57 16.94
C GLU A 94 3.04 3.36 15.74
N PRO A 95 2.02 4.22 15.56
CA PRO A 95 1.15 4.17 14.38
C PRO A 95 1.97 4.16 13.09
N GLN A 96 1.59 3.33 12.12
CA GLN A 96 2.30 3.16 10.85
C GLN A 96 1.50 3.73 9.67
N ALA A 97 2.20 4.03 8.59
CA ALA A 97 1.62 4.43 7.31
C ALA A 97 2.49 3.93 6.16
N ALA A 98 1.88 3.83 4.99
CA ALA A 98 2.55 3.46 3.75
C ALA A 98 2.12 4.36 2.60
N ALA A 99 2.94 4.41 1.56
CA ALA A 99 2.66 5.17 0.36
C ALA A 99 3.26 4.49 -0.88
N VAL A 100 2.55 4.63 -2.00
CA VAL A 100 3.05 4.26 -3.33
C VAL A 100 2.84 5.48 -4.23
N VAL A 101 3.86 5.85 -5.00
CA VAL A 101 3.77 6.90 -6.01
C VAL A 101 3.95 6.28 -7.39
N MET A 102 3.01 6.55 -8.28
CA MET A 102 2.94 5.94 -9.61
C MET A 102 2.79 7.01 -10.68
N ASP A 103 3.38 6.77 -11.86
CA ASP A 103 3.02 7.52 -13.06
C ASP A 103 1.76 6.92 -13.69
N PRO A 104 0.65 7.66 -13.77
CA PRO A 104 -0.62 7.13 -14.26
C PRO A 104 -0.62 6.82 -15.77
N HIS A 105 0.35 7.32 -16.54
CA HIS A 105 0.38 7.14 -18.00
C HIS A 105 1.00 5.79 -18.42
N ASN A 106 1.91 5.26 -17.61
CA ASN A 106 2.65 4.03 -17.92
C ASN A 106 2.59 2.98 -16.78
N GLY A 107 2.02 3.33 -15.63
CA GLY A 107 1.93 2.45 -14.46
C GLY A 107 3.26 2.24 -13.73
N TYR A 108 4.28 3.04 -14.03
CA TYR A 108 5.58 2.92 -13.37
C TYR A 108 5.49 3.31 -11.92
N VAL A 109 5.97 2.43 -11.04
CA VAL A 109 6.12 2.72 -9.62
C VAL A 109 7.39 3.52 -9.43
N LEU A 110 7.26 4.78 -9.02
CA LEU A 110 8.37 5.72 -8.87
C LEU A 110 8.94 5.69 -7.45
N ALA A 111 8.09 5.40 -6.46
CA ALA A 111 8.46 5.29 -5.06
C ALA A 111 7.54 4.33 -4.29
N ILE A 112 8.10 3.63 -3.31
CA ILE A 112 7.39 2.76 -2.35
C ILE A 112 7.89 3.10 -0.95
N VAL A 113 6.98 3.31 -0.01
CA VAL A 113 7.27 3.47 1.41
C VAL A 113 6.38 2.52 2.19
N GLY A 114 6.96 1.47 2.78
CA GLY A 114 6.22 0.44 3.51
C GLY A 114 6.01 0.72 5.00
N GLY A 115 6.59 1.81 5.52
CA GLY A 115 6.56 2.16 6.93
C GLY A 115 7.35 3.42 7.25
N ARG A 116 7.26 3.87 8.50
CA ARG A 116 7.93 5.09 8.99
C ARG A 116 9.45 4.95 9.05
N THR A 117 9.92 3.75 9.34
CA THR A 117 11.32 3.38 9.51
C THR A 117 11.57 2.03 8.86
N HIS A 118 12.82 1.78 8.46
CA HIS A 118 13.24 0.52 7.85
C HIS A 118 14.47 -0.02 8.61
N PRO A 119 14.25 -0.75 9.73
CA PRO A 119 15.34 -1.14 10.62
C PRO A 119 16.09 -2.40 10.17
N VAL A 120 15.47 -3.23 9.33
CA VAL A 120 16.00 -4.53 8.87
C VAL A 120 15.60 -4.76 7.42
N ALA A 121 16.39 -5.51 6.66
CA ALA A 121 16.05 -5.92 5.29
C ALA A 121 14.76 -6.77 5.27
N LEU A 122 13.92 -6.57 4.25
CA LEU A 122 12.66 -7.28 4.04
C LEU A 122 11.74 -7.31 5.28
N PRO A 123 11.48 -6.17 5.96
CA PRO A 123 10.46 -6.13 6.99
C PRO A 123 9.07 -6.20 6.33
N MET A 124 8.03 -6.23 7.16
CA MET A 124 6.65 -6.10 6.74
C MET A 124 6.45 -4.80 5.94
N ASP A 125 6.11 -4.91 4.65
CA ASP A 125 5.88 -3.79 3.75
C ASP A 125 4.38 -3.55 3.56
N ARG A 126 3.88 -2.52 4.25
CA ARG A 126 2.44 -2.17 4.24
C ARG A 126 1.98 -1.56 2.93
N ALA A 127 2.89 -1.20 2.02
CA ALA A 127 2.54 -0.66 0.72
C ALA A 127 2.05 -1.74 -0.27
N VAL A 128 2.41 -3.01 -0.01
CA VAL A 128 2.09 -4.15 -0.88
C VAL A 128 1.21 -5.19 -0.22
N GLU A 129 0.92 -5.02 1.07
CA GLU A 129 -0.02 -5.87 1.80
C GLU A 129 -1.47 -5.42 1.63
N PRO A 130 -2.44 -6.37 1.60
CA PRO A 130 -3.85 -6.03 1.50
C PRO A 130 -4.39 -5.51 2.84
N TYR A 131 -5.11 -4.39 2.77
CA TYR A 131 -5.90 -3.82 3.87
C TYR A 131 -7.32 -3.49 3.38
N GLN A 132 -8.29 -3.44 4.30
CA GLN A 132 -9.60 -2.90 3.97
C GLN A 132 -9.46 -1.45 3.50
N THR A 133 -9.99 -1.17 2.31
CA THR A 133 -9.87 0.15 1.67
C THR A 133 -10.79 1.21 2.28
N GLY A 134 -11.83 0.78 3.00
CA GLY A 134 -12.94 1.64 3.39
C GLY A 134 -13.57 2.32 2.17
N SER A 135 -14.05 3.55 2.36
CA SER A 135 -14.75 4.33 1.33
C SER A 135 -13.93 4.63 0.06
N ALA A 136 -12.62 4.38 0.05
CA ALA A 136 -11.81 4.53 -1.16
C ALA A 136 -12.24 3.59 -2.31
N ILE A 137 -13.02 2.53 -2.03
CA ILE A 137 -13.56 1.63 -3.05
C ILE A 137 -14.75 2.19 -3.83
N LYS A 138 -15.49 3.15 -3.28
CA LYS A 138 -16.70 3.72 -3.88
C LYS A 138 -16.51 4.16 -5.35
N PRO A 139 -15.45 4.93 -5.69
CA PRO A 139 -15.17 5.30 -7.07
C PRO A 139 -14.64 4.16 -7.95
N LEU A 140 -14.48 2.94 -7.43
CA LEU A 140 -13.96 1.76 -8.13
C LEU A 140 -15.00 0.63 -8.26
N ALA A 141 -16.06 0.63 -7.45
CA ALA A 141 -17.10 -0.39 -7.47
C ALA A 141 -18.42 0.14 -8.04
N GLU A 142 -19.20 0.90 -7.27
CA GLU A 142 -20.58 1.24 -7.65
C GLU A 142 -20.72 2.48 -8.55
N TYR A 143 -19.92 3.54 -8.34
CA TYR A 143 -20.07 4.78 -9.10
C TYR A 143 -19.71 4.62 -10.59
N PRO A 144 -18.63 3.92 -10.97
CA PRO A 144 -18.33 3.67 -12.38
C PRO A 144 -19.42 2.86 -13.07
N VAL A 145 -19.99 1.86 -12.39
CA VAL A 145 -21.10 1.05 -12.94
C VAL A 145 -22.33 1.93 -13.18
N ALA A 146 -22.67 2.79 -12.21
CA ALA A 146 -23.79 3.70 -12.32
C ALA A 146 -23.65 4.60 -13.57
N ILE A 147 -22.47 5.20 -13.76
CA ILE A 147 -22.17 6.06 -14.90
C ILE A 147 -22.21 5.26 -16.22
N GLN A 148 -21.54 4.10 -16.27
CA GLN A 148 -21.48 3.26 -17.47
C GLN A 148 -22.84 2.71 -17.89
N SER A 149 -23.78 2.54 -16.94
CA SER A 149 -25.12 2.06 -17.24
C SER A 149 -25.93 3.03 -18.11
N GLY A 150 -25.54 4.32 -18.17
CA GLY A 150 -26.31 5.39 -18.81
C GLY A 150 -27.60 5.78 -18.08
N LYS A 151 -27.97 5.07 -16.99
CA LYS A 151 -29.17 5.33 -16.19
C LYS A 151 -28.97 6.38 -15.10
N PHE A 152 -27.73 6.54 -14.66
CA PHE A 152 -27.35 7.47 -13.61
C PHE A 152 -26.38 8.52 -14.14
N THR A 153 -26.53 9.75 -13.68
CA THR A 153 -25.61 10.84 -13.97
C THR A 153 -25.13 11.46 -12.67
N SER A 154 -24.13 12.34 -12.76
CA SER A 154 -23.68 13.11 -11.59
C SER A 154 -24.80 13.96 -10.94
N ALA A 155 -25.88 14.25 -11.66
CA ALA A 155 -27.04 15.00 -11.19
C ALA A 155 -28.20 14.12 -10.71
N THR A 156 -28.11 12.78 -10.86
CA THR A 156 -29.13 11.87 -10.32
C THR A 156 -29.21 12.05 -8.81
N VAL A 157 -30.44 12.14 -8.29
CA VAL A 157 -30.70 12.36 -6.87
C VAL A 157 -31.05 11.03 -6.21
N LEU A 158 -30.39 10.73 -5.10
CA LEU A 158 -30.76 9.65 -4.18
C LEU A 158 -31.17 10.23 -2.84
N ASP A 159 -32.07 9.52 -2.15
CA ASP A 159 -32.49 9.87 -0.80
C ASP A 159 -31.55 9.21 0.22
N ASP A 160 -30.70 10.02 0.84
CA ASP A 160 -29.92 9.65 2.01
C ASP A 160 -30.82 9.63 3.25
N GLY A 161 -31.72 8.66 3.30
CA GLY A 161 -32.59 8.35 4.43
C GLY A 161 -32.45 6.87 4.84
N PRO A 162 -32.91 6.48 6.04
CA PRO A 162 -32.80 5.09 6.49
C PRO A 162 -33.63 4.15 5.60
N TRP A 163 -32.97 3.31 4.80
CA TRP A 163 -33.66 2.42 3.85
C TRP A 163 -33.38 0.93 4.09
N TYR A 164 -32.15 0.56 4.48
CA TYR A 164 -31.78 -0.84 4.67
C TYR A 164 -31.77 -1.24 6.15
N ARG A 165 -32.56 -2.26 6.50
CA ARG A 165 -32.77 -2.71 7.87
C ARG A 165 -32.19 -4.11 8.07
N LEU A 166 -31.26 -4.22 9.00
CA LEU A 166 -30.66 -5.50 9.39
C LEU A 166 -31.68 -6.40 10.11
N PRO A 167 -31.45 -7.72 10.18
CA PRO A 167 -32.27 -8.64 10.99
C PRO A 167 -32.39 -8.25 12.46
N SER A 168 -31.39 -7.55 12.99
CA SER A 168 -31.39 -6.97 14.35
C SER A 168 -32.39 -5.82 14.53
N GLY A 169 -33.05 -5.37 13.45
CA GLY A 169 -33.98 -4.25 13.43
C GLY A 169 -33.33 -2.87 13.33
N LYS A 170 -31.99 -2.80 13.32
CA LYS A 170 -31.22 -1.56 13.17
C LYS A 170 -31.05 -1.19 11.71
N PHE A 171 -31.08 0.11 11.41
CA PHE A 171 -30.72 0.61 10.09
C PHE A 171 -29.20 0.58 9.88
N TRP A 172 -28.81 0.24 8.66
CA TRP A 172 -27.42 0.17 8.19
C TRP A 172 -27.37 0.52 6.70
N PRO A 173 -26.29 1.16 6.21
CA PRO A 173 -25.15 1.66 6.97
C PRO A 173 -25.49 2.95 7.73
N LYS A 174 -24.54 3.45 8.51
CA LYS A 174 -24.60 4.79 9.10
C LYS A 174 -23.57 5.68 8.42
N ASN A 175 -23.93 6.94 8.21
CA ASN A 175 -22.96 7.97 7.86
C ASN A 175 -22.04 8.24 9.05
N ASP A 176 -20.80 8.64 8.78
CA ASP A 176 -19.80 9.01 9.79
C ASP A 176 -20.27 10.17 10.68
N THR A 177 -21.03 11.11 10.12
CA THR A 177 -21.68 12.21 10.83
C THR A 177 -22.88 11.80 11.66
N ASN A 178 -23.41 10.58 11.48
CA ASN A 178 -24.72 10.13 11.99
C ASN A 178 -25.91 11.00 11.55
N LEU A 179 -25.75 11.80 10.49
CA LEU A 179 -26.81 12.62 9.91
C LEU A 179 -27.31 12.01 8.59
N TYR A 180 -28.57 12.33 8.27
CA TYR A 180 -29.19 12.09 6.98
C TYR A 180 -29.30 13.43 6.25
N TYR A 181 -28.75 13.50 5.04
CA TYR A 181 -28.79 14.68 4.18
C TYR A 181 -30.04 14.72 3.30
N GLY A 182 -30.87 13.66 3.34
CA GLY A 182 -32.06 13.52 2.52
C GLY A 182 -31.70 13.47 1.04
N ARG A 183 -32.47 14.15 0.20
CA ARG A 183 -32.29 14.10 -1.26
C ARG A 183 -31.06 14.89 -1.70
N ILE A 184 -30.00 14.17 -2.07
CA ILE A 184 -28.75 14.73 -2.57
C ILE A 184 -28.34 14.10 -3.90
N THR A 185 -27.56 14.82 -4.70
CA THR A 185 -27.06 14.31 -5.99
C THR A 185 -25.97 13.27 -5.78
N LEU A 186 -25.78 12.35 -6.73
CA LEU A 186 -24.65 11.41 -6.72
C LEU A 186 -23.30 12.12 -6.67
N ARG A 187 -23.17 13.29 -7.31
CA ARG A 187 -21.96 14.13 -7.19
C ARG A 187 -21.72 14.55 -5.75
N HIS A 188 -22.74 15.05 -5.07
CA HIS A 188 -22.63 15.48 -3.68
C HIS A 188 -22.35 14.28 -2.77
N SER A 189 -23.08 13.18 -2.97
CA SER A 189 -22.91 11.92 -2.24
C SER A 189 -21.47 11.40 -2.28
N LEU A 190 -20.85 11.37 -3.46
CA LEU A 190 -19.46 10.95 -3.59
C LEU A 190 -18.51 11.94 -2.91
N ALA A 191 -18.76 13.24 -3.05
CA ALA A 191 -17.90 14.30 -2.50
C ALA A 191 -17.85 14.29 -0.96
N ILE A 192 -18.96 13.96 -0.29
CA ILE A 192 -19.02 13.82 1.17
C ILE A 192 -18.80 12.38 1.64
N SER A 193 -18.53 11.45 0.72
CA SER A 193 -18.39 10.02 1.01
C SER A 193 -19.58 9.45 1.80
N ASP A 194 -20.80 9.79 1.40
CA ASP A 194 -22.03 9.30 2.03
C ASP A 194 -22.08 7.76 1.96
N ASN A 195 -22.29 7.10 3.10
CA ASN A 195 -22.28 5.63 3.17
C ASN A 195 -23.60 5.04 2.71
N ASN A 196 -24.69 5.68 3.10
CA ASN A 196 -26.03 5.19 2.86
C ASN A 196 -26.38 5.17 1.37
N ASN A 197 -26.11 6.26 0.66
CA ASN A 197 -26.24 6.34 -0.78
C ASN A 197 -25.22 5.48 -1.51
N SER A 198 -24.02 5.24 -0.98
CA SER A 198 -23.07 4.30 -1.61
C SER A 198 -23.63 2.88 -1.64
N VAL A 199 -24.13 2.40 -0.50
CA VAL A 199 -24.74 1.08 -0.42
C VAL A 199 -26.02 1.02 -1.25
N HIS A 200 -26.84 2.07 -1.23
CA HIS A 200 -28.06 2.15 -2.03
C HIS A 200 -27.72 2.13 -3.53
N LEU A 201 -26.71 2.88 -3.96
CA LEU A 201 -26.26 2.88 -5.35
C LEU A 201 -25.77 1.49 -5.75
N LEU A 202 -24.96 0.82 -4.90
CA LEU A 202 -24.51 -0.54 -5.15
C LEU A 202 -25.67 -1.53 -5.29
N ASP A 203 -26.71 -1.40 -4.47
CA ASP A 203 -27.94 -2.20 -4.57
C ASP A 203 -28.66 -1.95 -5.90
N LEU A 204 -28.84 -0.68 -6.28
CA LEU A 204 -29.50 -0.26 -7.51
C LEU A 204 -28.75 -0.70 -8.78
N VAL A 205 -27.43 -0.62 -8.79
CA VAL A 205 -26.62 -1.07 -9.94
C VAL A 205 -26.36 -2.57 -9.94
N GLY A 206 -26.57 -3.22 -8.79
CA GLY A 206 -26.35 -4.64 -8.56
C GLY A 206 -24.94 -4.94 -8.02
N VAL A 207 -24.90 -5.66 -6.90
CA VAL A 207 -23.65 -6.09 -6.23
C VAL A 207 -22.68 -6.80 -7.18
N ASN A 208 -23.20 -7.68 -8.06
CA ASN A 208 -22.37 -8.40 -9.03
C ASN A 208 -21.72 -7.46 -10.06
N ALA A 209 -22.41 -6.39 -10.46
CA ALA A 209 -21.85 -5.42 -11.40
C ALA A 209 -20.73 -4.62 -10.74
N GLY A 210 -20.93 -4.18 -9.49
CA GLY A 210 -19.89 -3.53 -8.68
C GLY A 210 -18.67 -4.43 -8.45
N PHE A 211 -18.90 -5.70 -8.09
CA PHE A 211 -17.84 -6.68 -7.86
C PHE A 211 -17.02 -6.92 -9.15
N ASN A 212 -17.71 -7.09 -10.29
CA ASN A 212 -17.05 -7.29 -11.57
C ASN A 212 -16.31 -6.03 -12.03
N MET A 213 -16.82 -4.84 -11.77
CA MET A 213 -16.10 -3.59 -12.02
C MET A 213 -14.79 -3.55 -11.23
N ALA A 214 -14.88 -3.71 -9.91
CA ALA A 214 -13.74 -3.69 -9.00
C ALA A 214 -12.67 -4.73 -9.39
N THR A 215 -13.08 -5.97 -9.67
CA THR A 215 -12.15 -7.08 -9.94
C THR A 215 -11.65 -7.13 -11.39
N GLN A 216 -12.55 -7.01 -12.37
CA GLN A 216 -12.20 -7.24 -13.78
C GLN A 216 -11.73 -5.98 -14.52
N LYS A 217 -12.13 -4.78 -14.06
CA LYS A 217 -11.71 -3.51 -14.68
C LYS A 217 -10.61 -2.84 -13.89
N PHE A 218 -10.69 -2.85 -12.56
CA PHE A 218 -9.68 -2.22 -11.69
C PHE A 218 -8.67 -3.21 -11.08
N GLY A 219 -8.86 -4.53 -11.25
CA GLY A 219 -7.87 -5.52 -10.81
C GLY A 219 -7.81 -5.73 -9.30
N LEU A 220 -8.84 -5.32 -8.54
CA LEU A 220 -8.84 -5.50 -7.09
C LEU A 220 -8.96 -6.99 -6.73
N PRO A 221 -8.15 -7.51 -5.78
CA PRO A 221 -8.11 -8.93 -5.43
C PRO A 221 -9.23 -9.32 -4.45
N LEU A 222 -10.49 -9.06 -4.81
CA LEU A 222 -11.65 -9.33 -3.94
C LEU A 222 -12.03 -10.81 -3.90
N VAL A 223 -12.50 -11.28 -2.74
CA VAL A 223 -12.93 -12.65 -2.50
C VAL A 223 -14.39 -12.83 -2.95
N GLY A 224 -14.61 -13.62 -4.01
CA GLY A 224 -15.93 -13.76 -4.64
C GLY A 224 -16.81 -14.90 -4.12
N SER A 225 -16.29 -15.77 -3.25
CA SER A 225 -16.99 -17.00 -2.83
C SER A 225 -16.50 -17.52 -1.48
N GLY A 226 -17.37 -18.25 -0.78
CA GLY A 226 -17.07 -18.86 0.51
C GLY A 226 -17.70 -18.10 1.68
N PRO A 227 -17.46 -18.56 2.92
CA PRO A 227 -18.02 -17.94 4.12
C PRO A 227 -17.57 -16.50 4.32
N ALA A 228 -16.32 -16.20 3.95
CA ALA A 228 -15.79 -14.85 3.82
C ALA A 228 -15.87 -14.47 2.34
N ASN A 229 -16.75 -13.54 1.98
CA ASN A 229 -16.88 -13.05 0.61
C ASN A 229 -17.21 -11.56 0.60
N ASP A 230 -16.65 -10.86 -0.39
CA ASP A 230 -16.82 -9.42 -0.61
C ASP A 230 -18.00 -9.12 -1.54
N ARG A 231 -18.66 -10.14 -2.09
CA ARG A 231 -19.78 -10.00 -3.03
C ARG A 231 -21.09 -9.74 -2.29
N ASN A 232 -21.13 -8.66 -1.53
CA ASN A 232 -22.28 -8.23 -0.75
C ASN A 232 -22.32 -6.68 -0.65
N LEU A 233 -23.36 -6.15 -0.02
CA LEU A 233 -23.59 -4.70 0.09
C LEU A 233 -22.51 -3.95 0.89
N ALA A 234 -21.78 -4.60 1.81
CA ALA A 234 -20.71 -3.97 2.59
C ALA A 234 -19.51 -3.55 1.72
N MET A 235 -19.34 -4.16 0.54
CA MET A 235 -18.35 -3.72 -0.44
C MET A 235 -18.52 -2.26 -0.84
N GLY A 236 -19.75 -1.74 -0.89
CA GLY A 236 -20.01 -0.33 -1.23
C GLY A 236 -19.45 0.68 -0.22
N ILE A 237 -18.91 0.21 0.91
CA ILE A 237 -18.21 1.04 1.89
C ILE A 237 -16.84 0.46 2.27
N GLY A 238 -16.34 -0.51 1.50
CA GLY A 238 -15.04 -1.15 1.73
C GLY A 238 -14.98 -2.07 2.94
N GLY A 239 -16.13 -2.59 3.39
CA GLY A 239 -16.18 -3.71 4.32
C GLY A 239 -15.82 -5.00 3.61
N LEU A 240 -14.51 -5.25 3.48
CA LEU A 240 -13.93 -6.40 2.76
C LEU A 240 -13.40 -7.46 3.73
N THR A 241 -13.21 -8.67 3.24
CA THR A 241 -12.76 -9.83 4.01
C THR A 241 -11.26 -10.11 3.91
#